data_AF-A0A7X0DW72-F1
#
_entry.id   AF-A0A7X0DW72-F1
#
_cell.length_a   1.000
_cell.length_b   1.000
_cell.length_c   1.000
_cell.angle_alpha   90.00
_cell.angle_beta   90.00
_cell.angle_gamma   90.00
#
_symmetry.space_group_name_H-M   'P 1'
#
loop_
_entity.id
_entity.type
_entity.pdbx_description
1 polymer ?
#
loop_
_entity_poly.entity_id
_entity_poly.type
_entity_poly.pdbx_seq_one_letter_code
_entity_poly.pdbx_strand_id
1 'polypeptide(L)'
;MADAAQVLRPGISYSEQLPAEFDVFYSSGTLQYLADPEQLWREALSRTTRYAYLARNAFSNRKRFTIQSSRLFDNGAGPVPDGFDNIEIRYPHRTISEISLTRIADEMGFDLAARFEGRNSGLIGTRTDLYGADLLFKRRQSDVVQKTKRKTGRLFRAVFSSVA
;
A
#
# COMPACT_ATOMS: atom_id res chain seq x y z
N MET A 1 -6.86 20.84 8.91
CA MET A 1 -6.69 20.33 7.52
C MET A 1 -7.75 19.29 7.14
N ALA A 2 -8.13 18.37 8.03
CA ALA A 2 -9.18 17.36 7.75
C ALA A 2 -10.51 18.01 7.31
N ASP A 3 -10.98 19.05 8.03
CA ASP A 3 -12.28 19.69 7.76
C ASP A 3 -12.35 20.36 6.38
N ALA A 4 -11.30 21.07 5.97
CA ALA A 4 -11.25 21.76 4.67
C ALA A 4 -11.24 20.77 3.48
N ALA A 5 -10.58 19.62 3.64
CA ALA A 5 -10.57 18.59 2.61
C ALA A 5 -11.88 17.80 2.57
N GLN A 6 -12.55 17.63 3.71
CA GLN A 6 -13.84 16.94 3.81
C GLN A 6 -14.97 17.73 3.13
N VAL A 7 -14.94 19.07 3.18
CA VAL A 7 -15.86 19.94 2.43
C VAL A 7 -15.74 19.73 0.92
N LEU A 8 -14.51 19.56 0.41
CA LEU A 8 -14.27 19.37 -1.02
C LEU A 8 -14.53 17.92 -1.49
N ARG A 9 -14.44 16.95 -0.58
CA ARG A 9 -14.59 15.52 -0.87
C ARG A 9 -15.29 14.81 0.30
N PRO A 10 -16.64 14.90 0.39
CA PRO A 10 -17.39 14.43 1.56
C PRO A 10 -17.30 12.92 1.80
N GLY A 11 -16.90 12.13 0.78
CA GLY A 11 -16.62 10.70 0.92
C GLY A 11 -15.25 10.36 1.49
N ILE A 12 -14.42 11.35 1.85
CA ILE A 12 -13.11 11.15 2.46
C ILE A 12 -13.20 11.39 3.96
N SER A 13 -12.81 10.38 4.72
CA SER A 13 -12.57 10.48 6.16
C SER A 13 -11.08 10.32 6.45
N TYR A 14 -10.58 11.06 7.43
CA TYR A 14 -9.21 10.93 7.94
C TYR A 14 -9.24 10.19 9.27
N SER A 15 -8.27 9.30 9.48
CA SER A 15 -8.12 8.53 10.71
C SER A 15 -6.63 8.32 10.98
N GLU A 16 -6.26 8.35 12.26
CA GLU A 16 -4.91 7.97 12.71
C GLU A 16 -4.76 6.45 12.88
N GLN A 17 -5.87 5.72 12.81
CA GLN A 17 -5.91 4.26 12.95
C GLN A 17 -6.35 3.61 11.64
N LEU A 18 -5.74 2.47 11.33
CA LEU A 18 -6.22 1.61 10.26
C LEU A 18 -7.64 1.13 10.58
N PRO A 19 -8.56 1.09 9.60
CA PRO A 19 -9.85 0.45 9.79
C PRO A 19 -9.68 -1.05 10.08
N ALA A 20 -10.70 -1.68 10.64
CA ALA A 20 -10.65 -3.12 10.94
C ALA A 20 -10.46 -3.97 9.67
N GLU A 21 -11.07 -3.55 8.56
CA GLU A 21 -10.98 -4.20 7.26
C GLU A 21 -11.10 -3.17 6.14
N PHE A 22 -10.45 -3.40 5.01
CA PHE A 22 -10.57 -2.59 3.80
C PHE A 22 -10.21 -3.38 2.54
N ASP A 23 -10.84 -3.05 1.41
CA ASP A 23 -10.60 -3.76 0.15
C ASP A 23 -9.21 -3.50 -0.43
N VAL A 24 -8.74 -2.25 -0.33
CA VAL A 24 -7.54 -1.78 -1.00
C VAL A 24 -6.63 -1.03 -0.04
N PHE A 25 -5.39 -1.50 0.08
CA PHE A 25 -4.30 -0.71 0.64
C PHE A 25 -3.59 0.08 -0.45
N TYR A 26 -3.37 1.38 -0.22
CA TYR A 26 -2.55 2.22 -1.09
C TYR A 26 -1.56 3.01 -0.25
N SER A 27 -0.29 2.96 -0.66
CA SER A 27 0.78 3.78 -0.07
C SER A 27 1.66 4.32 -1.18
N SER A 28 1.99 5.61 -1.13
CA SER A 28 2.83 6.28 -2.13
C SER A 28 3.98 7.01 -1.46
N GLY A 29 5.17 6.42 -1.48
CA GLY A 29 6.38 7.02 -0.92
C GLY A 29 6.39 7.21 0.61
N THR A 30 5.41 6.68 1.36
CA THR A 30 5.29 6.95 2.81
C THR A 30 6.08 5.97 3.67
N LEU A 31 6.19 4.69 3.28
CA LEU A 31 6.87 3.66 4.08
C LEU A 31 8.34 4.01 4.40
N GLN A 32 9.00 4.79 3.54
CA GLN A 32 10.39 5.22 3.69
C GLN A 32 10.62 6.20 4.85
N TYR A 33 9.55 6.68 5.47
CA TYR A 33 9.59 7.64 6.60
C TYR A 33 9.20 7.00 7.94
N LEU A 34 8.87 5.71 7.94
CA LEU A 34 8.43 5.00 9.13
C LEU A 34 9.62 4.41 9.89
N ALA A 35 9.52 4.42 11.22
CA ALA A 35 10.46 3.72 12.09
C ALA A 35 10.49 2.22 11.77
N ASP A 36 9.30 1.60 11.66
CA ASP A 36 9.11 0.20 11.29
C ASP A 36 8.10 0.05 10.14
N PRO A 37 8.55 0.14 8.88
CA PRO A 37 7.68 -0.03 7.72
C PRO A 37 7.18 -1.47 7.55
N GLU A 38 7.91 -2.46 8.04
CA GLU A 38 7.54 -3.88 7.87
C GLU A 38 6.40 -4.26 8.81
N GLN A 39 6.41 -3.74 10.04
CA GLN A 39 5.31 -3.91 10.98
C GLN A 39 4.00 -3.32 10.43
N LEU A 40 4.01 -2.06 9.98
CA LEU A 40 2.82 -1.44 9.40
C LEU A 40 2.35 -2.20 8.16
N TRP A 41 3.28 -2.63 7.30
CA TRP A 41 2.95 -3.40 6.11
C TRP A 41 2.24 -4.71 6.46
N ARG A 42 2.77 -5.47 7.43
CA ARG A 42 2.14 -6.71 7.90
C ARG A 42 0.76 -6.46 8.49
N GLU A 43 0.62 -5.43 9.32
CA GLU A 43 -0.66 -5.05 9.91
C GLU A 43 -1.68 -4.67 8.83
N ALA A 44 -1.30 -3.80 7.90
CA ALA A 44 -2.16 -3.36 6.81
C ALA A 44 -2.63 -4.54 5.95
N LEU A 45 -1.72 -5.44 5.55
CA LEU A 45 -2.08 -6.61 4.76
C LEU A 45 -2.99 -7.59 5.50
N SER A 46 -2.88 -7.67 6.82
CA SER A 46 -3.77 -8.53 7.63
C SER A 46 -5.25 -8.10 7.53
N ARG A 47 -5.47 -6.80 7.32
CA ARG A 47 -6.79 -6.16 7.21
C ARG A 47 -7.23 -5.90 5.77
N THR A 48 -6.33 -6.11 4.80
CA THR A 48 -6.60 -5.89 3.37
C THR A 48 -7.23 -7.13 2.75
N THR A 49 -8.36 -6.98 2.05
CA THR A 49 -9.08 -8.14 1.51
C THR A 49 -8.89 -8.40 0.01
N ARG A 50 -8.47 -7.41 -0.78
CA ARG A 50 -8.33 -7.59 -2.24
C ARG A 50 -6.97 -7.21 -2.80
N TYR A 51 -6.57 -5.95 -2.67
CA TYR A 51 -5.39 -5.43 -3.36
C TYR A 51 -4.55 -4.56 -2.45
N ALA A 52 -3.24 -4.61 -2.63
CA ALA A 52 -2.33 -3.66 -2.02
C ALA A 52 -1.40 -3.10 -3.08
N TYR A 53 -1.25 -1.78 -3.12
CA TYR A 53 -0.40 -1.10 -4.10
C TYR A 53 0.57 -0.16 -3.41
N LEU A 54 1.85 -0.37 -3.67
CA LEU A 54 2.95 0.45 -3.19
C LEU A 54 3.51 1.24 -4.37
N ALA A 55 3.39 2.55 -4.34
CA ALA A 55 3.90 3.46 -5.35
C ALA A 55 5.07 4.30 -4.82
N ARG A 56 5.88 4.85 -5.73
CA ARG A 56 6.98 5.78 -5.41
C ARG A 56 7.93 5.21 -4.35
N ASN A 57 8.29 3.94 -4.50
CA ASN A 57 9.18 3.28 -3.55
C ASN A 57 10.64 3.64 -3.78
N ALA A 58 11.44 3.66 -2.71
CA ALA A 58 12.89 3.73 -2.75
C ALA A 58 13.49 2.45 -2.20
N PHE A 59 13.82 1.52 -3.10
CA PHE A 59 14.35 0.23 -2.74
C PHE A 59 15.88 0.21 -2.73
N SER A 60 16.43 -0.65 -1.88
CA SER A 60 17.83 -1.05 -1.94
C SER A 60 18.02 -2.39 -1.24
N ASN A 61 19.05 -3.13 -1.64
CA ASN A 61 19.45 -4.38 -0.98
C ASN A 61 20.12 -4.14 0.37
N ARG A 62 20.48 -2.88 0.69
CA ARG A 62 21.03 -2.47 1.98
C ARG A 62 20.13 -1.42 2.60
N LYS A 63 19.90 -1.52 3.90
CA LYS A 63 19.24 -0.47 4.66
C LYS A 63 20.15 0.77 4.67
N ARG A 64 19.62 1.88 4.16
CA ARG A 64 20.31 3.17 4.12
C ARG A 64 19.42 4.22 4.74
N PHE A 65 20.07 5.21 5.35
CA PHE A 65 19.41 6.41 5.84
C PHE A 65 20.02 7.60 5.12
N THR A 66 19.16 8.50 4.68
CA THR A 66 19.51 9.75 4.02
C THR A 66 18.60 10.85 4.55
N ILE A 67 18.83 12.08 4.08
CA ILE A 67 17.95 13.21 4.36
C ILE A 67 17.29 13.58 3.05
N GLN A 68 15.96 13.64 3.03
CA GLN A 68 15.24 14.36 1.99
C GLN A 68 15.23 15.84 2.33
N SER A 69 15.67 16.69 1.42
CA SER A 69 15.41 18.13 1.48
C SER A 69 14.36 18.50 0.43
N SER A 70 13.44 19.39 0.79
CA SER A 70 12.42 19.92 -0.13
C SER A 70 11.98 21.31 0.34
N ARG A 71 11.23 22.04 -0.49
CA ARG A 71 10.58 23.28 -0.07
C ARG A 71 9.22 22.94 0.55
N LEU A 72 8.83 23.66 1.60
CA LEU A 72 7.57 23.43 2.32
C LEU A 72 6.37 23.32 1.37
N PHE A 73 6.34 24.17 0.34
CA PHE A 73 5.22 24.26 -0.59
C PHE A 73 5.27 23.27 -1.75
N ASP A 74 6.32 22.44 -1.86
CA ASP A 74 6.42 21.39 -2.89
C ASP A 74 5.68 20.09 -2.49
N ASN A 75 5.24 19.97 -1.23
CA ASN A 75 4.80 18.69 -0.63
C ASN A 75 3.28 18.57 -0.45
N GLY A 76 2.49 19.37 -1.15
CA GLY A 76 1.03 19.32 -1.04
C GLY A 76 0.33 20.02 -2.18
N ALA A 77 -0.96 19.72 -2.34
CA ALA A 77 -1.84 20.45 -3.25
C ALA A 77 -2.67 21.47 -2.46
N GLY A 78 -3.02 22.58 -3.10
CA GLY A 78 -3.90 23.60 -2.53
C GLY A 78 -3.20 24.93 -2.24
N PRO A 79 -3.95 25.94 -1.79
CA PRO A 79 -3.40 27.24 -1.46
C PRO A 79 -2.48 27.15 -0.24
N VAL A 80 -1.43 27.96 -0.26
CA VAL A 80 -0.54 28.16 0.88
C VAL A 80 -1.30 28.98 1.94
N PRO A 81 -1.32 28.56 3.22
CA PRO A 81 -1.92 29.35 4.29
C PRO A 81 -1.19 30.68 4.49
N ASP A 82 -1.93 31.75 4.77
CA ASP A 82 -1.35 33.06 5.03
C ASP A 82 -0.39 33.04 6.23
N GLY A 83 0.69 33.82 6.13
CA GLY A 83 1.70 33.95 7.19
C GLY A 83 2.73 32.83 7.25
N PHE A 84 2.75 31.89 6.28
CA PHE A 84 3.77 30.86 6.16
C PHE A 84 4.80 31.21 5.08
N ASP A 85 6.08 31.05 5.41
CA ASP A 85 7.17 31.20 4.46
C ASP A 85 7.48 29.89 3.75
N ASN A 86 7.85 29.99 2.47
CA ASN A 86 8.40 28.84 1.77
C ASN A 86 9.82 28.59 2.30
N ILE A 87 9.99 27.61 3.19
CA ILE A 87 11.28 27.28 3.79
C ILE A 87 11.77 25.90 3.34
N GLU A 88 13.08 25.64 3.47
CA GLU A 88 13.61 24.29 3.32
C GLU A 88 13.20 23.44 4.53
N ILE A 89 12.70 22.24 4.24
CA ILE A 89 12.32 21.21 5.20
C ILE A 89 13.16 19.96 4.96
N ARG A 90 13.48 19.26 6.05
CA ARG A 90 14.36 18.08 6.02
C ARG A 90 13.71 16.91 6.74
N TYR A 91 13.67 15.75 6.09
CA TYR A 91 13.07 14.54 6.64
C TYR A 91 14.07 13.39 6.64
N PRO A 92 14.13 12.58 7.71
CA PRO A 92 14.85 11.33 7.66
C PRO A 92 14.18 10.42 6.66
N HIS A 93 14.95 9.93 5.69
CA HIS A 93 14.50 8.98 4.69
C HIS A 93 15.28 7.70 4.84
N ARG A 94 14.62 6.57 4.61
CA ARG A 94 15.29 5.27 4.51
C ARG A 94 14.87 4.49 3.29
N THR A 95 15.80 3.70 2.78
CA THR A 95 15.45 2.66 1.82
C THR A 95 14.64 1.55 2.50
N ILE A 96 13.80 0.91 1.70
CA ILE A 96 13.03 -0.28 2.08
C ILE A 96 13.52 -1.50 1.27
N SER A 97 13.31 -2.70 1.79
CA SER A 97 13.73 -3.94 1.13
C SER A 97 12.57 -4.53 0.34
N GLU A 98 12.67 -4.52 -1.00
CA GLU A 98 11.65 -5.13 -1.87
C GLU A 98 11.46 -6.62 -1.56
N ILE A 99 12.56 -7.33 -1.30
CA ILE A 99 12.55 -8.76 -0.95
C ILE A 99 11.77 -8.98 0.34
N SER A 100 12.00 -8.15 1.36
CA SER A 100 11.31 -8.29 2.64
C SER A 100 9.81 -8.01 2.50
N LEU A 101 9.43 -6.93 1.80
CA LEU A 101 8.01 -6.59 1.60
C LEU A 101 7.26 -7.64 0.79
N THR A 102 7.91 -8.18 -0.25
CA THR A 102 7.33 -9.24 -1.09
C THR A 102 7.17 -10.54 -0.30
N ARG A 103 8.16 -10.91 0.52
CA ARG A 103 8.05 -12.08 1.42
C ARG A 103 6.91 -11.91 2.42
N ILE A 104 6.81 -10.74 3.06
CA ILE A 104 5.70 -10.44 3.99
C ILE A 104 4.36 -10.55 3.25
N ALA A 105 4.25 -10.03 2.03
CA ALA A 105 3.03 -10.12 1.25
C ALA A 105 2.63 -11.58 0.97
N ASP A 106 3.59 -12.43 0.58
CA ASP A 106 3.35 -13.85 0.37
C ASP A 106 2.90 -14.56 1.66
N GLU A 107 3.57 -14.33 2.79
CA GLU A 107 3.19 -14.85 4.11
C GLU A 107 1.74 -14.46 4.48
N MET A 108 1.31 -13.27 4.06
CA MET A 108 -0.03 -12.73 4.33
C MET A 108 -1.08 -13.14 3.28
N GLY A 109 -0.72 -14.01 2.33
CA GLY A 109 -1.65 -14.55 1.34
C GLY A 109 -1.87 -13.64 0.14
N PHE A 110 -0.87 -12.85 -0.25
CA PHE A 110 -0.90 -12.03 -1.45
C PHE A 110 0.15 -12.47 -2.46
N ASP A 111 -0.24 -12.49 -3.73
CA ASP A 111 0.70 -12.69 -4.84
C ASP A 111 1.12 -11.34 -5.41
N LEU A 112 2.39 -11.20 -5.82
CA LEU A 112 2.86 -10.05 -6.58
C LEU A 112 2.29 -10.14 -8.01
N ALA A 113 1.23 -9.39 -8.26
CA ALA A 113 0.51 -9.41 -9.52
C ALA A 113 1.19 -8.57 -10.61
N ALA A 114 1.86 -7.48 -10.23
CA ALA A 114 2.66 -6.69 -11.16
C ALA A 114 3.79 -5.94 -10.44
N ARG A 115 4.91 -5.76 -11.16
CA ARG A 115 6.05 -4.93 -10.78
C ARG A 115 6.32 -3.95 -11.90
N PHE A 116 6.28 -2.65 -11.61
CA PHE A 116 6.53 -1.58 -12.58
C PHE A 116 7.91 -0.98 -12.33
N GLU A 117 8.86 -1.32 -13.19
CA GLU A 117 10.26 -0.90 -13.06
C GLU A 117 10.48 0.57 -13.46
N GLY A 118 11.59 1.14 -13.01
CA GLY A 118 12.01 2.51 -13.40
C GLY A 118 11.15 3.63 -12.81
N ARG A 119 10.31 3.32 -11.82
CA ARG A 119 9.43 4.29 -11.13
C ARG A 119 10.20 5.04 -10.05
N ASN A 120 11.10 5.91 -10.49
CA ASN A 120 12.11 6.56 -9.64
C ASN A 120 11.61 7.82 -8.91
N SER A 121 10.32 8.16 -8.97
CA SER A 121 9.76 9.36 -8.31
C SER A 121 9.72 9.29 -6.77
N GLY A 122 10.11 8.15 -6.19
CA GLY A 122 10.37 7.98 -4.77
C GLY A 122 11.84 8.08 -4.37
N LEU A 123 12.77 8.11 -5.33
CA LEU A 123 14.20 8.16 -5.04
C LEU A 123 14.65 9.56 -4.62
N ILE A 124 15.58 9.60 -3.67
CA ILE A 124 16.28 10.82 -3.29
C ILE A 124 17.69 10.76 -3.86
N GLY A 125 17.92 11.56 -4.90
CA GLY A 125 19.19 11.65 -5.58
C GLY A 125 19.47 10.48 -6.54
N THR A 126 20.66 10.52 -7.13
CA THR A 126 21.10 9.56 -8.15
C THR A 126 22.23 8.71 -7.59
N ARG A 127 21.91 7.47 -7.18
CA ARG A 127 22.90 6.45 -6.80
C ARG A 127 22.59 5.14 -7.50
N THR A 128 23.63 4.39 -7.82
CA THR A 128 23.53 3.13 -8.57
C THR A 128 22.98 1.97 -7.75
N ASP A 129 23.01 2.05 -6.42
CA ASP A 129 22.49 1.02 -5.50
C ASP A 129 21.05 1.27 -5.01
N LEU A 130 20.40 2.29 -5.55
CA LEU A 130 19.03 2.68 -5.28
C LEU A 130 18.18 2.51 -6.54
N TYR A 131 16.97 2.01 -6.40
CA TYR A 131 16.06 1.88 -7.52
C TYR A 131 14.60 2.06 -7.07
N GLY A 132 13.79 2.61 -7.96
CA GLY A 132 12.36 2.76 -7.76
C GLY A 132 11.57 1.72 -8.56
N ALA A 133 10.55 1.16 -7.92
CA ALA A 133 9.55 0.33 -8.56
C ALA A 133 8.21 0.49 -7.87
N ASP A 134 7.11 0.34 -8.61
CA ASP A 134 5.77 0.22 -8.02
C ASP A 134 5.35 -1.24 -7.98
N LEU A 135 4.72 -1.67 -6.89
CA LEU A 135 4.36 -3.07 -6.64
C LEU A 135 2.86 -3.19 -6.45
N LEU A 136 2.21 -4.06 -7.24
CA LEU A 136 0.81 -4.41 -7.10
C LEU A 136 0.70 -5.85 -6.58
N PHE A 137 0.04 -6.00 -5.44
CA PHE A 137 -0.26 -7.26 -4.81
C PHE A 137 -1.75 -7.58 -4.89
N LYS A 138 -2.09 -8.85 -5.11
CA LYS A 138 -3.46 -9.35 -5.14
C LYS A 138 -3.64 -10.45 -4.11
N ARG A 139 -4.69 -10.37 -3.29
CA ARG A 139 -5.05 -11.40 -2.31
C ARG A 139 -5.38 -12.70 -3.03
N ARG A 140 -4.80 -13.81 -2.57
CA ARG A 140 -5.18 -15.16 -3.01
C ARG A 140 -6.63 -15.40 -2.61
N GLN A 141 -7.46 -15.85 -3.56
CA GLN A 141 -8.81 -16.28 -3.22
C GLN A 141 -8.71 -17.53 -2.33
N SER A 142 -9.37 -17.50 -1.17
CA SER A 142 -9.44 -18.68 -0.32
C SER A 142 -10.28 -19.75 -1.03
N ASP A 143 -9.65 -20.87 -1.41
CA ASP A 143 -10.31 -22.03 -2.05
C ASP A 143 -11.44 -22.67 -1.20
N VAL A 144 -11.60 -22.22 0.04
CA VAL A 144 -12.63 -22.68 0.98
C VAL A 144 -14.04 -22.39 0.44
N VAL A 145 -14.27 -21.25 -0.24
CA VAL A 145 -15.61 -20.88 -0.73
C VAL A 145 -16.04 -21.69 -1.96
N GLN A 146 -15.10 -22.18 -2.77
CA GLN A 146 -15.43 -23.01 -3.94
C GLN A 146 -15.77 -24.47 -3.55
N LYS A 147 -15.19 -25.01 -2.48
CA LYS A 147 -15.49 -26.38 -2.02
C LYS A 147 -16.90 -26.50 -1.42
N THR A 148 -17.40 -25.48 -0.72
CA THR A 148 -18.78 -25.47 -0.18
C THR A 148 -19.82 -25.39 -1.28
N LYS A 149 -19.63 -24.55 -2.31
CA LYS A 149 -20.56 -24.48 -3.47
C LYS A 149 -20.59 -25.76 -4.31
N ARG A 150 -19.46 -26.46 -4.47
CA ARG A 150 -19.42 -27.75 -5.19
C ARG A 150 -20.09 -28.90 -4.40
N LYS A 151 -20.02 -28.90 -3.06
CA LYS A 151 -20.70 -29.91 -2.23
C LYS A 151 -22.21 -29.68 -2.17
N THR A 152 -22.68 -28.45 -2.02
CA THR A 152 -24.13 -28.17 -2.02
C THR A 152 -24.75 -28.28 -3.41
N GLY A 153 -24.03 -27.91 -4.48
CA GLY A 153 -24.50 -28.08 -5.86
C GLY A 153 -24.63 -29.54 -6.33
N ARG A 154 -23.81 -30.46 -5.80
CA ARG A 154 -23.95 -31.91 -6.07
C ARG A 154 -25.09 -32.55 -5.28
N LEU A 155 -25.39 -32.06 -4.07
CA LEU A 155 -26.48 -32.61 -3.26
C LEU A 155 -27.86 -32.26 -3.84
N PHE A 156 -28.03 -31.06 -4.40
CA PHE A 156 -29.31 -30.65 -5.00
C PHE A 156 -29.62 -31.35 -6.33
N ARG A 157 -28.61 -31.78 -7.09
CA ARG A 157 -28.84 -32.47 -8.37
C ARG A 157 -29.20 -33.95 -8.21
N ALA A 158 -28.94 -34.54 -7.04
CA ALA A 158 -29.27 -35.95 -6.75
C ALA A 158 -30.69 -36.14 -6.17
N VAL A 159 -31.38 -35.06 -5.76
CA VAL A 159 -32.72 -35.14 -5.14
C VAL A 159 -33.86 -34.87 -6.15
N PHE A 160 -33.55 -34.38 -7.36
CA PHE A 160 -34.57 -34.01 -8.37
C PHE A 160 -34.55 -34.84 -9.66
N SER A 161 -33.83 -35.97 -9.72
CA SER A 161 -33.86 -36.89 -10.88
C SER A 161 -34.67 -38.16 -10.64
N SER A 162 -35.62 -38.14 -9.70
CA SER A 162 -36.45 -39.30 -9.32
C SER A 162 -37.90 -38.92 -9.03
N VAL A 163 -38.52 -38.00 -9.79
CA VAL A 163 -39.99 -37.90 -9.89
C VAL A 163 -40.36 -37.34 -11.26
N ALA A 164 -41.20 -38.10 -11.97
CA ALA A 164 -41.87 -37.85 -13.26
C ALA A 164 -41.04 -38.04 -14.54
#